data_AF-A0A1G9WWX2-F1
#
_entry.id   AF-A0A1G9WWX2-F1
#
_cell.length_a   1.000
_cell.length_b   1.000
_cell.length_c   1.000
_cell.angle_alpha   90.00
_cell.angle_beta   90.00
_cell.angle_gamma   90.00
#
_symmetry.space_group_name_H-M   'P 1'
#
loop_
_entity.id
_entity.type
_entity.pdbx_description
1 polymer ?
#
loop_
_entity_poly.entity_id
_entity_poly.type
_entity_poly.pdbx_seq_one_letter_code
_entity_poly.pdbx_strand_id
1 'polypeptide(L)'
;MSPDHHTFRWGRWKYPHVTSCDQADIDRAKAPWWDTLSACGSLLVSWMMAALYNNVTCSVVFGLVALAFALHIPVAVDHRWALRRSHEYWRHAEGATLFFPDRGIAIAEYLFFGVVFLAGAASIALVWFARLTQTPIGTTMRGTVFFASLAMTLATASWRKTPFTLRHRPALVLTHDGIHTWPGTRHATYIPWENRPQVTKVVAHRLLLTTTANAAITCYLYDHDFPMGSLPMEYNQLRRVVDFYTRHRRLRHELAKPEGLERVKSLMQHPVQEIEAQLPPPKPRRPRRHRK
;
A
#
# COMPACT_ATOMS: atom_id res chain seq x y z
N MET A 1 22.60 -45.87 -13.24
CA MET A 1 21.17 -45.61 -13.49
C MET A 1 20.56 -45.09 -12.20
N SER A 2 20.39 -43.78 -12.10
CA SER A 2 19.66 -43.10 -11.02
C SER A 2 19.01 -41.88 -11.68
N PRO A 3 17.69 -41.68 -11.57
CA PRO A 3 17.00 -40.65 -12.32
C PRO A 3 17.09 -39.30 -11.59
N ASP A 4 17.54 -38.28 -12.31
CA ASP A 4 17.55 -36.90 -11.86
C ASP A 4 16.11 -36.38 -11.71
N HIS A 5 15.73 -36.08 -10.47
CA HIS A 5 14.51 -35.37 -10.16
C HIS A 5 14.64 -33.90 -10.57
N HIS A 6 14.24 -33.59 -11.80
CA HIS A 6 13.91 -32.23 -12.22
C HIS A 6 12.66 -31.76 -11.46
N THR A 7 12.85 -31.11 -10.32
CA THR A 7 11.79 -30.33 -9.69
C THR A 7 11.47 -29.12 -10.58
N PHE A 8 10.36 -29.23 -11.29
CA PHE A 8 9.71 -28.17 -12.04
C PHE A 8 9.41 -26.99 -11.09
N ARG A 9 10.23 -25.94 -11.16
CA ARG A 9 10.04 -24.72 -10.35
C ARG A 9 9.02 -23.85 -11.08
N TRP A 10 7.78 -23.86 -10.58
CA TRP A 10 6.66 -23.10 -11.14
C TRP A 10 6.99 -21.62 -11.32
N GLY A 11 6.48 -21.09 -12.45
CA GLY A 11 6.77 -19.79 -13.04
C GLY A 11 6.79 -18.61 -12.07
N ARG A 12 7.85 -17.81 -12.24
CA ARG A 12 7.93 -16.39 -11.90
C ARG A 12 6.68 -15.68 -12.44
N TRP A 13 5.71 -15.38 -11.57
CA TRP A 13 4.71 -14.38 -11.88
C TRP A 13 5.42 -13.04 -12.10
N LYS A 14 5.01 -12.33 -13.17
CA LYS A 14 5.59 -11.07 -13.68
C LYS A 14 6.10 -10.17 -12.56
N TYR A 15 7.36 -9.74 -12.69
CA TYR A 15 8.07 -8.89 -11.73
C TYR A 15 7.19 -7.71 -11.28
N PRO A 16 7.04 -7.48 -9.96
CA PRO A 16 6.41 -6.26 -9.49
C PRO A 16 7.20 -5.04 -9.99
N HIS A 17 6.51 -3.93 -10.27
CA HIS A 17 7.19 -2.74 -10.72
C HIS A 17 7.94 -2.12 -9.53
N VAL A 18 9.26 -2.12 -9.62
CA VAL A 18 10.14 -1.60 -8.58
C VAL A 18 10.52 -0.16 -8.91
N THR A 19 10.20 0.78 -8.02
CA THR A 19 10.53 2.20 -8.15
C THR A 19 11.31 2.70 -6.94
N SER A 20 12.01 3.83 -7.10
CA SER A 20 12.61 4.54 -5.97
C SER A 20 11.53 5.19 -5.10
N CYS A 21 11.86 5.51 -3.85
CA CYS A 21 10.94 6.21 -2.94
C CYS A 21 10.50 7.57 -3.52
N ASP A 22 11.41 8.32 -4.13
CA ASP A 22 11.12 9.61 -4.78
C ASP A 22 10.11 9.47 -5.91
N GLN A 23 10.33 8.47 -6.79
CA GLN A 23 9.43 8.22 -7.90
C GLN A 23 8.06 7.73 -7.41
N ALA A 24 8.03 6.91 -6.37
CA ALA A 24 6.80 6.42 -5.77
C ALA A 24 5.97 7.54 -5.11
N ASP A 25 6.62 8.51 -4.47
CA ASP A 25 5.94 9.69 -3.91
C ASP A 25 5.34 10.55 -5.05
N ILE A 26 6.08 10.73 -6.16
CA ILE A 26 5.57 11.41 -7.37
C ILE A 26 4.38 10.64 -7.97
N ASP A 27 4.47 9.32 -8.07
CA ASP A 27 3.41 8.49 -8.65
C ASP A 27 2.16 8.47 -7.75
N ARG A 28 2.34 8.46 -6.42
CA ARG A 28 1.24 8.64 -5.46
C ARG A 28 0.59 10.01 -5.61
N ALA A 29 1.37 11.05 -5.89
CA ALA A 29 0.88 12.37 -6.26
C ALA A 29 0.25 12.44 -7.67
N LYS A 30 0.11 11.32 -8.39
CA LYS A 30 -0.68 11.22 -9.63
C LYS A 30 -1.90 10.32 -9.48
N ALA A 31 -2.10 9.66 -8.34
CA ALA A 31 -3.21 8.76 -8.08
C ALA A 31 -4.60 9.28 -8.51
N PRO A 32 -5.05 10.51 -8.15
CA PRO A 32 -6.38 10.98 -8.58
C PRO A 32 -6.49 11.18 -10.10
N TRP A 33 -5.38 11.47 -10.79
CA TRP A 33 -5.37 11.55 -12.25
C TRP A 33 -5.55 10.16 -12.87
N TRP A 34 -4.90 9.14 -12.31
CA TRP A 34 -5.09 7.76 -12.75
C TRP A 34 -6.51 7.25 -12.49
N ASP A 35 -7.10 7.60 -11.35
CA ASP A 35 -8.49 7.27 -11.05
C ASP A 35 -9.45 7.97 -12.03
N THR A 36 -9.19 9.25 -12.34
CA THR A 36 -9.97 10.02 -13.32
C THR A 36 -9.85 9.41 -14.72
N LEU A 37 -8.65 9.07 -15.16
CA LEU A 37 -8.41 8.42 -16.46
C LEU A 37 -9.12 7.06 -16.53
N SER A 38 -9.07 6.29 -15.44
CA SER A 38 -9.72 4.97 -15.34
C SER A 38 -11.25 5.09 -15.35
N ALA A 39 -11.80 6.11 -14.69
CA ALA A 39 -13.23 6.42 -14.72
C ALA A 39 -13.68 6.78 -16.14
N CYS A 40 -13.00 7.73 -16.80
CA CYS A 40 -13.31 8.15 -18.17
C CYS A 40 -13.19 6.99 -19.18
N GLY A 41 -12.11 6.19 -19.08
CA GLY A 41 -11.90 5.03 -19.94
C GLY A 41 -12.99 3.97 -19.76
N SER A 42 -13.34 3.66 -18.51
CA SER A 42 -14.41 2.71 -18.21
C SER A 42 -15.78 3.22 -18.68
N LEU A 43 -16.05 4.51 -18.55
CA LEU A 43 -17.29 5.12 -19.05
C LEU A 43 -17.38 5.07 -20.58
N LEU A 44 -16.28 5.32 -21.28
CA LEU A 44 -16.20 5.19 -22.73
C LEU A 44 -16.46 3.75 -23.18
N VAL A 45 -15.86 2.77 -22.51
CA VAL A 45 -16.10 1.34 -22.79
C VAL A 45 -17.55 0.97 -22.50
N SER A 46 -18.12 1.46 -21.40
CA SER A 46 -19.54 1.27 -21.07
C SER A 46 -20.45 1.78 -22.18
N TRP A 47 -20.24 3.02 -22.63
CA TRP A 47 -20.99 3.60 -23.75
C TRP A 47 -20.82 2.81 -25.03
N MET A 48 -19.58 2.42 -25.38
CA MET A 48 -19.29 1.63 -26.57
C MET A 48 -20.01 0.28 -26.56
N MET A 49 -20.05 -0.40 -25.42
CA MET A 49 -20.74 -1.68 -25.26
C MET A 49 -22.26 -1.54 -25.46
N ALA A 50 -22.87 -0.45 -24.98
CA ALA A 50 -24.29 -0.19 -25.20
C ALA A 50 -24.58 0.25 -26.65
N ALA A 51 -23.84 1.24 -27.16
CA ALA A 51 -24.14 1.91 -28.41
C ALA A 51 -23.72 1.12 -29.66
N LEU A 52 -22.55 0.46 -29.63
CA LEU A 52 -22.01 -0.24 -30.81
C LEU A 52 -22.31 -1.74 -30.81
N TYR A 53 -22.40 -2.35 -29.63
CA TYR A 53 -22.52 -3.81 -29.47
C TYR A 53 -23.87 -4.25 -28.90
N ASN A 54 -24.77 -3.31 -28.56
CA ASN A 54 -26.06 -3.57 -27.91
C ASN A 54 -25.96 -4.50 -26.69
N ASN A 55 -24.83 -4.44 -25.97
CA ASN A 55 -24.51 -5.29 -24.83
C ASN A 55 -24.70 -4.49 -23.54
N VAL A 56 -25.95 -4.31 -23.16
CA VAL A 56 -26.36 -3.55 -21.97
C VAL A 56 -25.74 -4.14 -20.71
N THR A 57 -25.65 -5.47 -20.59
CA THR A 57 -25.06 -6.14 -19.41
C THR A 57 -23.57 -5.81 -19.24
N CYS A 58 -22.77 -5.87 -20.31
CA CYS A 58 -21.38 -5.38 -20.27
C CYS A 58 -21.31 -3.88 -19.98
N SER A 59 -22.20 -3.09 -20.58
CA SER A 59 -22.24 -1.64 -20.36
C SER A 59 -22.43 -1.31 -18.87
N VAL A 60 -23.29 -2.05 -18.18
CA VAL A 60 -23.51 -1.91 -16.72
C VAL A 60 -22.26 -2.26 -15.93
N VAL A 61 -21.52 -3.34 -16.26
CA VAL A 61 -20.24 -3.68 -15.60
C VAL A 61 -19.30 -2.48 -15.62
N PHE A 62 -19.00 -1.98 -16.83
CA PHE A 62 -18.04 -0.91 -17.01
C PHE A 62 -18.55 0.43 -16.47
N GLY A 63 -19.86 0.68 -16.50
CA GLY A 63 -20.47 1.87 -15.93
C GLY A 63 -20.38 1.89 -14.40
N LEU A 64 -20.62 0.76 -13.75
CA LEU A 64 -20.47 0.63 -12.30
C LEU A 64 -19.00 0.72 -11.87
N VAL A 65 -18.07 0.14 -12.65
CA VAL A 65 -16.63 0.31 -12.42
C VAL A 65 -16.22 1.78 -12.60
N ALA A 66 -16.73 2.47 -13.63
CA ALA A 66 -16.49 3.90 -13.83
C ALA A 66 -16.98 4.73 -12.64
N LEU A 67 -18.18 4.42 -12.13
CA LEU A 67 -18.74 5.05 -10.93
C LEU A 67 -17.87 4.79 -9.70
N ALA A 68 -17.38 3.55 -9.51
CA ALA A 68 -16.50 3.23 -8.40
C ALA A 68 -15.22 4.07 -8.42
N PHE A 69 -14.57 4.21 -9.59
CA PHE A 69 -13.40 5.09 -9.73
C PHE A 69 -13.75 6.56 -9.49
N ALA A 70 -14.88 7.04 -10.03
CA ALA A 70 -15.32 8.42 -9.81
C ALA A 70 -15.53 8.74 -8.32
N LEU A 71 -16.13 7.80 -7.57
CA LEU A 71 -16.32 7.92 -6.12
C LEU A 71 -15.00 7.80 -5.33
N HIS A 72 -13.96 7.21 -5.91
CA HIS A 72 -12.64 7.09 -5.28
C HIS A 72 -11.78 8.37 -5.44
N ILE A 73 -12.06 9.22 -6.44
CA ILE A 73 -11.29 10.46 -6.67
C ILE A 73 -11.20 11.36 -5.42
N PRO A 74 -12.30 11.66 -4.69
CA PRO A 74 -12.22 12.46 -3.47
C PRO A 74 -11.34 11.82 -2.39
N VAL A 75 -11.31 10.48 -2.31
CA VAL A 75 -10.46 9.73 -1.36
C VAL A 75 -8.99 9.95 -1.68
N ALA A 76 -8.62 9.87 -2.97
CA ALA A 76 -7.26 10.14 -3.41
C ALA A 76 -6.83 11.60 -3.17
N VAL A 77 -7.78 12.55 -3.19
CA VAL A 77 -7.53 13.95 -2.84
C VAL A 77 -7.40 14.12 -1.32
N ASP A 78 -8.30 13.53 -0.53
CA ASP A 78 -8.25 13.57 0.94
C ASP A 78 -6.97 12.94 1.47
N HIS A 79 -6.49 11.87 0.84
CA HIS A 79 -5.19 11.27 1.13
C HIS A 79 -4.03 12.27 1.04
N ARG A 80 -4.07 13.20 0.08
CA ARG A 80 -3.06 14.27 0.00
C ARG A 80 -3.19 15.27 1.14
N TRP A 81 -4.40 15.57 1.56
CA TRP A 81 -4.64 16.45 2.70
C TRP A 81 -4.20 15.80 4.01
N ALA A 82 -4.43 14.49 4.15
CA ALA A 82 -3.95 13.70 5.27
C ALA A 82 -2.42 13.69 5.35
N LEU A 83 -1.71 13.63 4.22
CA LEU A 83 -0.24 13.77 4.19
C LEU A 83 0.24 15.12 4.77
N ARG A 84 -0.46 16.22 4.47
CA ARG A 84 -0.14 17.54 5.04
C ARG A 84 -0.38 17.61 6.55
N ARG A 85 -1.38 16.86 7.03
CA ARG A 85 -1.74 16.73 8.45
C ARG A 85 -1.16 15.49 9.12
N SER A 86 -0.13 14.89 8.53
CA SER A 86 0.44 13.62 8.96
C SER A 86 0.82 13.59 10.45
N HIS A 87 1.30 14.71 10.99
CA HIS A 87 1.64 14.88 12.40
C HIS A 87 0.49 14.62 13.40
N GLU A 88 -0.77 14.73 12.98
CA GLU A 88 -1.97 14.47 13.80
C GLU A 88 -2.19 12.95 14.02
N TYR A 89 -1.64 12.11 13.15
CA TYR A 89 -1.80 10.66 13.16
C TYR A 89 -0.69 9.94 13.94
N TRP A 90 0.23 10.69 14.52
CA TRP A 90 1.42 10.16 15.19
C TRP A 90 1.34 10.44 16.68
N ARG A 91 1.51 9.39 17.48
CA ARG A 91 1.36 9.45 18.93
C ARG A 91 2.47 8.67 19.59
N HIS A 92 2.85 9.10 20.79
CA HIS A 92 3.69 8.29 21.67
C HIS A 92 2.76 7.61 22.67
N ALA A 93 2.84 6.29 22.77
CA ALA A 93 2.14 5.53 23.80
C ALA A 93 2.87 4.20 24.03
N GLU A 94 2.69 3.63 25.23
CA GLU A 94 3.21 2.30 25.58
C GLU A 94 4.73 2.14 25.38
N GLY A 95 5.50 3.22 25.52
CA GLY A 95 6.95 3.19 25.32
C GLY A 95 7.35 2.98 23.84
N ALA A 96 6.54 3.48 22.90
CA ALA A 96 6.82 3.41 21.48
C ALA A 96 6.25 4.62 20.72
N THR A 97 6.84 4.89 19.55
CA THR A 97 6.30 5.85 18.59
C THR A 97 5.33 5.14 17.65
N LEU A 98 4.06 5.52 17.69
CA LEU A 98 2.95 4.88 16.98
C LEU A 98 2.48 5.75 15.81
N PHE A 99 2.25 5.11 14.66
CA PHE A 99 1.68 5.75 13.47
C PHE A 99 0.38 5.05 13.10
N PHE A 100 -0.68 5.83 13.04
CA PHE A 100 -2.02 5.32 12.75
C PHE A 100 -2.38 5.56 11.27
N PRO A 101 -3.04 4.57 10.63
CA PRO A 101 -3.62 4.80 9.33
C PRO A 101 -4.80 5.77 9.45
N ASP A 102 -5.08 6.52 8.39
CA ASP A 102 -6.32 7.25 8.30
C ASP A 102 -7.48 6.26 8.10
N ARG A 103 -8.48 6.34 8.98
CA ARG A 103 -9.62 5.42 8.97
C ARG A 103 -10.57 5.69 7.81
N GLY A 104 -10.80 6.95 7.46
CA GLY A 104 -11.70 7.33 6.37
C GLY A 104 -11.19 6.77 5.05
N ILE A 105 -9.90 6.97 4.79
CA ILE A 105 -9.21 6.48 3.59
C ILE A 105 -9.18 4.96 3.57
N ALA A 106 -8.82 4.30 4.68
CA ALA A 106 -8.83 2.83 4.75
C ALA A 106 -10.21 2.22 4.49
N ILE A 107 -11.27 2.81 5.06
CA ILE A 107 -12.66 2.38 4.82
C ILE A 107 -13.04 2.61 3.36
N ALA A 108 -12.72 3.78 2.81
CA ALA A 108 -13.08 4.14 1.46
C ALA A 108 -12.38 3.26 0.40
N GLU A 109 -11.09 2.92 0.59
CA GLU A 109 -10.39 1.94 -0.25
C GLU A 109 -11.09 0.56 -0.20
N TYR A 110 -11.50 0.12 1.00
CA TYR A 110 -12.22 -1.15 1.16
C TYR A 110 -13.61 -1.15 0.51
N LEU A 111 -14.35 -0.05 0.63
CA LEU A 111 -15.64 0.14 -0.01
C LEU A 111 -15.51 0.17 -1.53
N PHE A 112 -14.47 0.82 -2.05
CA PHE A 112 -14.18 0.84 -3.49
C PHE A 112 -14.02 -0.58 -4.05
N PHE A 113 -13.22 -1.43 -3.42
CA PHE A 113 -13.13 -2.85 -3.82
C PHE A 113 -14.48 -3.57 -3.70
N GLY A 114 -15.27 -3.23 -2.68
CA GLY A 114 -16.63 -3.74 -2.48
C GLY A 114 -17.56 -3.42 -3.64
N VAL A 115 -17.60 -2.16 -4.07
CA VAL A 115 -18.43 -1.72 -5.19
C VAL A 115 -18.01 -2.41 -6.48
N VAL A 116 -16.71 -2.53 -6.76
CA VAL A 116 -16.21 -3.23 -7.96
C VAL A 116 -16.56 -4.72 -7.93
N PHE A 117 -16.45 -5.37 -6.77
CA PHE A 117 -16.85 -6.77 -6.61
C PHE A 117 -18.35 -6.96 -6.83
N LEU A 118 -19.18 -6.12 -6.21
CA LEU A 118 -20.64 -6.16 -6.34
C LEU A 118 -21.08 -5.88 -7.77
N ALA A 119 -20.41 -4.97 -8.49
CA ALA A 119 -20.66 -4.71 -9.90
C ALA A 119 -20.45 -5.97 -10.75
N GLY A 120 -19.34 -6.68 -10.53
CA GLY A 120 -19.09 -7.97 -11.19
C GLY A 120 -20.13 -9.03 -10.83
N ALA A 121 -20.45 -9.18 -9.54
CA ALA A 121 -21.42 -10.17 -9.07
C ALA A 121 -22.83 -9.91 -9.62
N ALA A 122 -23.30 -8.66 -9.58
CA ALA A 122 -24.60 -8.25 -10.15
C ALA A 122 -24.68 -8.52 -11.65
N SER A 123 -23.57 -8.30 -12.37
CA SER A 123 -23.50 -8.54 -13.81
C SER A 123 -23.56 -10.03 -14.16
N ILE A 124 -22.89 -10.88 -13.38
CA ILE A 124 -23.00 -12.34 -13.52
C ILE A 124 -24.43 -12.79 -13.23
N ALA A 125 -25.04 -12.27 -12.16
CA ALA A 125 -26.44 -12.58 -11.82
C ALA A 125 -27.40 -12.17 -12.95
N LEU A 126 -27.18 -11.03 -13.59
CA LEU A 126 -27.98 -10.56 -14.73
C LEU A 126 -27.84 -11.47 -15.96
N VAL A 127 -26.63 -11.96 -16.25
CA VAL A 127 -26.43 -12.97 -17.31
C VAL A 127 -27.18 -14.27 -16.99
N TRP A 128 -27.13 -14.73 -15.74
CA TRP A 128 -27.86 -15.91 -15.30
C TRP A 128 -29.38 -15.72 -15.36
N PHE A 129 -29.87 -14.52 -15.04
CA PHE A 129 -31.29 -14.20 -15.17
C PHE A 129 -31.73 -14.22 -16.64
N ALA A 130 -30.96 -13.61 -17.56
CA ALA A 130 -31.24 -13.62 -18.99
C ALA A 130 -31.25 -15.04 -19.60
N ARG A 131 -30.44 -15.96 -19.02
CA ARG A 131 -30.44 -17.39 -19.34
C ARG A 131 -31.76 -18.07 -18.96
N LEU A 132 -32.30 -17.77 -17.78
CA LEU A 132 -33.57 -18.33 -17.31
C LEU A 132 -34.74 -17.89 -18.21
N THR A 133 -34.65 -16.68 -18.79
CA THR A 133 -35.65 -16.16 -19.75
C THR A 133 -35.41 -16.63 -21.20
N GLN A 134 -34.69 -17.74 -21.40
CA GLN A 134 -34.44 -18.40 -22.70
C GLN A 134 -33.80 -17.53 -23.80
N THR A 135 -33.03 -16.50 -23.45
CA THR A 135 -32.23 -15.79 -24.46
C THR A 135 -31.00 -16.63 -24.87
N PRO A 136 -30.75 -16.88 -26.17
CA PRO A 136 -29.60 -17.66 -26.59
C PRO A 136 -28.29 -16.95 -26.23
N ILE A 137 -27.33 -17.71 -25.66
CA ILE A 137 -26.01 -17.15 -25.32
C ILE A 137 -25.18 -16.94 -26.57
N GLY A 138 -25.13 -15.68 -26.99
CA GLY A 138 -24.15 -15.17 -27.92
C GLY A 138 -22.77 -14.98 -27.28
N THR A 139 -21.79 -14.67 -28.12
CA THR A 139 -20.42 -14.27 -27.75
C THR A 139 -20.39 -13.08 -26.78
N THR A 140 -21.40 -12.21 -26.83
CA THR A 140 -21.60 -11.03 -25.97
C THR A 140 -21.71 -11.38 -24.49
N MET A 141 -22.50 -12.40 -24.12
CA MET A 141 -22.67 -12.81 -22.72
C MET A 141 -21.43 -13.51 -22.15
N ARG A 142 -20.66 -14.23 -22.99
CA ARG A 142 -19.36 -14.81 -22.57
C ARG A 142 -18.35 -13.71 -22.22
N GLY A 143 -18.32 -12.64 -23.02
CA GLY A 143 -17.51 -11.45 -22.73
C GLY A 143 -17.89 -10.81 -21.39
N THR A 144 -19.18 -10.66 -21.11
CA THR A 144 -19.67 -10.11 -19.83
C THR A 144 -19.19 -10.92 -18.64
N VAL A 145 -19.35 -12.25 -18.68
CA VAL A 145 -18.93 -13.14 -17.59
C VAL A 145 -17.42 -13.05 -17.38
N PHE A 146 -16.64 -12.97 -18.46
CA PHE A 146 -15.19 -12.81 -18.37
C PHE A 146 -14.79 -11.50 -17.67
N PHE A 147 -15.31 -10.35 -18.12
CA PHE A 147 -14.96 -9.05 -17.51
C PHE A 147 -15.47 -8.92 -16.08
N ALA A 148 -16.66 -9.42 -15.78
CA ALA A 148 -17.20 -9.44 -14.43
C ALA A 148 -16.36 -10.32 -13.49
N SER A 149 -15.96 -11.51 -13.95
CA SER A 149 -15.08 -12.41 -13.19
C SER A 149 -13.70 -11.80 -12.97
N LEU A 150 -13.17 -11.10 -13.97
CA LEU A 150 -11.92 -10.36 -13.86
C LEU A 150 -12.03 -9.25 -12.81
N ALA A 151 -13.07 -8.42 -12.85
CA ALA A 151 -13.31 -7.36 -11.88
C ALA A 151 -13.40 -7.91 -10.45
N MET A 152 -14.15 -8.99 -10.24
CA MET A 152 -14.25 -9.67 -8.95
C MET A 152 -12.90 -10.23 -8.48
N THR A 153 -12.13 -10.83 -9.38
CA THR A 153 -10.81 -11.39 -9.08
C THR A 153 -9.84 -10.28 -8.65
N LEU A 154 -9.82 -9.16 -9.39
CA LEU A 154 -8.98 -8.00 -9.06
C LEU A 154 -9.38 -7.36 -7.73
N ALA A 155 -10.69 -7.17 -7.48
CA ALA A 155 -11.19 -6.67 -6.21
C ALA A 155 -10.81 -7.58 -5.02
N THR A 156 -10.97 -8.89 -5.20
CA THR A 156 -10.60 -9.89 -4.18
C THR A 156 -9.09 -9.92 -3.93
N ALA A 157 -8.29 -9.84 -4.98
CA ALA A 157 -6.83 -9.76 -4.87
C ALA A 157 -6.40 -8.48 -4.14
N SER A 158 -7.02 -7.34 -4.46
CA SER A 158 -6.80 -6.07 -3.75
C SER A 158 -7.15 -6.17 -2.27
N TRP A 159 -8.35 -6.68 -1.92
CA TRP A 159 -8.72 -6.90 -0.51
C TRP A 159 -7.76 -7.80 0.26
N ARG A 160 -7.18 -8.82 -0.39
CA ARG A 160 -6.18 -9.69 0.23
C ARG A 160 -4.85 -8.98 0.49
N LYS A 161 -4.52 -7.98 -0.32
CA LYS A 161 -3.26 -7.25 -0.25
C LYS A 161 -3.34 -6.01 0.64
N THR A 162 -4.49 -5.34 0.69
CA THR A 162 -4.70 -4.19 1.58
C THR A 162 -4.84 -4.67 3.03
N PRO A 163 -4.08 -4.10 3.97
CA PRO A 163 -4.28 -4.33 5.41
C PRO A 163 -5.44 -3.47 5.91
N PHE A 164 -6.27 -4.04 6.78
CA PHE A 164 -7.36 -3.32 7.41
C PHE A 164 -7.65 -3.84 8.80
N THR A 165 -7.93 -2.91 9.70
CA THR A 165 -8.33 -3.19 11.08
C THR A 165 -9.57 -2.39 11.42
N LEU A 166 -10.65 -3.07 11.83
CA LEU A 166 -11.83 -2.38 12.38
C LEU A 166 -11.50 -1.60 13.66
N ARG A 167 -10.63 -2.16 14.50
CA ARG A 167 -10.14 -1.49 15.71
C ARG A 167 -9.07 -0.45 15.35
N HIS A 168 -9.03 0.67 16.10
CA HIS A 168 -8.02 1.72 15.92
C HIS A 168 -6.65 1.18 16.35
N ARG A 169 -5.94 0.49 15.44
CA ARG A 169 -4.62 -0.07 15.71
C ARG A 169 -3.56 0.68 14.91
N PRO A 170 -2.34 0.81 15.46
CA PRO A 170 -1.25 1.43 14.72
C PRO A 170 -0.88 0.56 13.51
N ALA A 171 -0.51 1.20 12.41
CA ALA A 171 0.01 0.55 11.21
C ALA A 171 1.54 0.41 11.26
N LEU A 172 2.22 1.30 11.99
CA LEU A 172 3.66 1.23 12.23
C LEU A 172 3.92 1.57 13.70
N VAL A 173 4.80 0.79 14.33
CA VAL A 173 5.24 0.99 15.71
C VAL A 173 6.75 0.94 15.74
N LEU A 174 7.39 2.02 16.15
CA LEU A 174 8.83 2.11 16.32
C LEU A 174 9.15 1.97 17.80
N THR A 175 9.83 0.88 18.14
CA THR A 175 10.32 0.59 19.49
C THR A 175 11.84 0.72 19.52
N HIS A 176 12.42 0.68 20.71
CA HIS A 176 13.88 0.67 20.85
C HIS A 176 14.53 -0.60 20.27
N ASP A 177 13.81 -1.73 20.23
CA ASP A 177 14.28 -3.03 19.75
C ASP A 177 14.09 -3.24 18.24
N GLY A 178 13.00 -2.69 17.69
CA GLY A 178 12.71 -2.85 16.27
C GLY A 178 11.49 -2.10 15.77
N ILE A 179 11.11 -2.44 14.54
CA ILE A 179 9.96 -1.92 13.82
C ILE A 179 8.88 -3.00 13.79
N HIS A 180 7.67 -2.69 14.27
CA HIS A 180 6.49 -3.52 14.01
C HIS A 180 5.61 -2.87 12.96
N THR A 181 5.29 -3.61 11.91
CA THR A 181 4.31 -3.22 10.89
C THR A 181 3.00 -3.95 11.13
N TRP A 182 1.88 -3.25 10.94
CA TRP A 182 0.50 -3.75 11.05
C TRP A 182 0.24 -4.76 12.18
N PRO A 183 0.58 -4.44 13.44
CA PRO A 183 0.46 -5.36 14.58
C PRO A 183 -0.97 -5.92 14.75
N GLY A 184 -1.05 -7.24 14.88
CA GLY A 184 -2.30 -7.97 15.06
C GLY A 184 -3.17 -8.08 13.81
N THR A 185 -2.57 -7.93 12.62
CA THR A 185 -3.17 -8.27 11.33
C THR A 185 -2.42 -9.43 10.68
N ARG A 186 -2.94 -9.97 9.58
CA ARG A 186 -2.22 -10.96 8.75
C ARG A 186 -0.93 -10.41 8.11
N HIS A 187 -0.77 -9.08 8.07
CA HIS A 187 0.40 -8.39 7.54
C HIS A 187 1.40 -8.01 8.63
N ALA A 188 1.18 -8.48 9.87
CA ALA A 188 2.04 -8.18 10.99
C ALA A 188 3.46 -8.69 10.74
N THR A 189 4.44 -7.80 10.80
CA THR A 189 5.85 -8.17 10.69
C THR A 189 6.65 -7.44 11.77
N TYR A 190 7.63 -8.14 12.35
CA TYR A 190 8.60 -7.54 13.26
C TYR A 190 9.97 -7.53 12.60
N ILE A 191 10.62 -6.38 12.60
CA ILE A 191 11.91 -6.15 11.98
C ILE A 191 12.87 -5.59 13.05
N PRO A 192 13.80 -6.41 13.57
CA PRO A 192 14.81 -5.95 14.51
C PRO A 192 15.74 -4.91 13.88
N TRP A 193 16.14 -3.91 14.65
CA TRP A 193 17.10 -2.91 14.17
C TRP A 193 18.51 -3.51 13.93
N GLU A 194 18.82 -4.64 14.56
CA GLU A 194 20.06 -5.42 14.41
C GLU A 194 20.26 -5.88 12.97
N ASN A 195 19.16 -6.14 12.26
CA ASN A 195 19.15 -6.58 10.87
C ASN A 195 19.44 -5.46 9.87
N ARG A 196 19.73 -4.24 10.36
CA ARG A 196 19.99 -3.02 9.60
C ARG A 196 18.94 -2.77 8.51
N PRO A 197 17.66 -2.59 8.90
CA PRO A 197 16.60 -2.36 7.94
C PRO A 197 16.90 -1.10 7.11
N GLN A 198 16.61 -1.19 5.81
CA GLN A 198 16.71 -0.10 4.85
C GLN A 198 15.48 -0.09 3.94
N VAL A 199 14.95 1.10 3.67
CA VAL A 199 13.85 1.26 2.71
C VAL A 199 14.46 1.56 1.34
N THR A 200 14.72 0.51 0.58
CA THR A 200 15.48 0.63 -0.68
C THR A 200 14.59 0.90 -1.88
N LYS A 201 13.40 0.29 -1.89
CA LYS A 201 12.53 0.26 -3.06
C LYS A 201 11.06 0.27 -2.68
N VAL A 202 10.23 0.65 -3.64
CA VAL A 202 8.78 0.60 -3.55
C VAL A 202 8.27 -0.38 -4.61
N VAL A 203 7.39 -1.28 -4.19
CA VAL A 203 6.87 -2.41 -4.95
C VAL A 203 5.42 -2.12 -5.31
N ALA A 204 5.20 -1.67 -6.55
CA ALA A 204 3.87 -1.39 -7.07
C ALA A 204 3.30 -2.61 -7.81
N HIS A 205 2.13 -3.06 -7.38
CA HIS A 205 1.39 -4.15 -8.01
C HIS A 205 0.40 -3.59 -9.03
N ARG A 206 0.88 -3.29 -10.25
CA ARG A 206 0.12 -2.58 -11.32
C ARG A 206 -1.21 -3.24 -11.74
N LEU A 207 -1.43 -4.50 -11.41
CA LEU A 207 -2.65 -5.23 -11.74
C LEU A 207 -3.72 -5.12 -10.64
N LEU A 208 -3.37 -4.64 -9.44
CA LEU A 208 -4.34 -4.44 -8.37
C LEU A 208 -5.08 -3.13 -8.58
N LEU A 209 -6.33 -3.09 -8.11
CA LEU A 209 -7.15 -1.87 -8.05
C LEU A 209 -6.64 -0.89 -6.98
N THR A 210 -5.66 -1.29 -6.16
CA THR A 210 -5.04 -0.45 -5.14
C THR A 210 -4.20 0.63 -5.80
N THR A 211 -4.43 1.89 -5.43
CA THR A 211 -3.60 3.03 -5.88
C THR A 211 -2.25 3.10 -5.17
N THR A 212 -2.02 2.25 -4.16
CA THR A 212 -0.92 2.40 -3.22
C THR A 212 0.07 1.24 -3.31
N ALA A 213 1.34 1.61 -3.43
CA ALA A 213 2.44 0.66 -3.52
C ALA A 213 2.91 0.23 -2.12
N ASN A 214 3.58 -0.91 -2.05
CA ASN A 214 4.17 -1.39 -0.80
C ASN A 214 5.59 -0.83 -0.70
N ALA A 215 5.98 -0.26 0.44
CA ALA A 215 7.39 -0.02 0.71
C ALA A 215 8.07 -1.35 0.96
N ALA A 216 9.19 -1.63 0.29
CA ALA A 216 10.00 -2.78 0.62
C ALA A 216 11.05 -2.36 1.66
N ILE A 217 10.92 -2.92 2.86
CA ILE A 217 11.91 -2.81 3.92
C ILE A 217 12.86 -3.99 3.74
N THR A 218 14.01 -3.71 3.14
CA THR A 218 15.07 -4.68 2.92
C THR A 218 15.87 -4.85 4.19
N CYS A 219 16.04 -6.10 4.61
CA CYS A 219 16.91 -6.49 5.71
C CYS A 219 17.99 -7.43 5.20
N TYR A 220 19.02 -7.67 6.00
CA TYR A 220 20.11 -8.59 5.64
C TYR A 220 19.63 -10.00 5.25
N LEU A 221 18.51 -10.45 5.83
CA LEU A 221 17.99 -11.81 5.66
C LEU A 221 16.86 -11.91 4.62
N TYR A 222 15.93 -10.94 4.59
CA TYR A 222 14.74 -10.98 3.73
C TYR A 222 14.21 -9.57 3.42
N ASP A 223 13.48 -9.44 2.31
CA ASP A 223 12.67 -8.26 1.98
C ASP A 223 11.28 -8.39 2.59
N HIS A 224 10.81 -7.34 3.26
CA HIS A 224 9.46 -7.25 3.81
C HIS A 224 8.64 -6.17 3.10
N ASP A 225 7.48 -6.57 2.56
CA ASP A 225 6.51 -5.65 1.98
C ASP A 225 5.69 -4.99 3.08
N PHE A 226 5.77 -3.66 3.18
CA PHE A 226 4.98 -2.83 4.07
C PHE A 226 3.94 -2.04 3.28
N PRO A 227 2.64 -2.39 3.35
CA PRO A 227 1.60 -1.63 2.68
C PRO A 227 1.41 -0.28 3.36
N MET A 228 1.65 0.81 2.63
CA MET A 228 1.59 2.19 3.14
C MET A 228 0.32 2.93 2.73
N GLY A 229 -0.63 2.25 2.09
CA GLY A 229 -1.70 2.91 1.35
C GLY A 229 -2.55 3.87 2.14
N SER A 230 -3.06 3.40 3.28
CA SER A 230 -3.85 4.20 4.21
C SER A 230 -3.01 5.00 5.21
N LEU A 231 -1.67 4.94 5.13
CA LEU A 231 -0.81 5.67 6.06
C LEU A 231 -0.57 7.09 5.53
N PRO A 232 -0.86 8.14 6.32
CA PRO A 232 -0.52 9.51 5.98
C PRO A 232 0.97 9.75 6.23
N MET A 233 1.80 9.10 5.41
CA MET A 233 3.25 9.21 5.40
C MET A 233 3.78 8.94 3.99
N GLU A 234 4.77 9.71 3.55
CA GLU A 234 5.50 9.52 2.29
C GLU A 234 6.54 8.39 2.38
N TYR A 235 6.90 7.78 1.25
CA TYR A 235 7.89 6.71 1.21
C TYR A 235 9.28 7.23 1.64
N ASN A 236 9.64 8.44 1.19
CA ASN A 236 10.89 9.08 1.61
C ASN A 236 10.91 9.46 3.08
N GLN A 237 9.76 9.84 3.65
CA GLN A 237 9.63 10.09 5.08
C GLN A 237 9.97 8.82 5.88
N LEU A 238 9.37 7.68 5.50
CA LEU A 238 9.68 6.40 6.12
C LEU A 238 11.17 6.03 5.94
N ARG A 239 11.73 6.20 4.74
CA ARG A 239 13.16 5.94 4.45
C ARG A 239 14.07 6.74 5.38
N ARG A 240 13.82 8.05 5.53
CA ARG A 240 14.63 8.94 6.38
C ARG A 240 14.67 8.49 7.83
N VAL A 241 13.52 8.12 8.40
CA VAL A 241 13.43 7.67 9.80
C VAL A 241 14.13 6.33 10.00
N VAL A 242 13.88 5.35 9.11
CA VAL A 242 14.52 4.04 9.18
C VAL A 242 16.04 4.17 9.04
N ASP A 243 16.52 4.94 8.06
CA ASP A 243 17.94 5.15 7.83
C ASP A 243 18.63 5.86 9.01
N PHE A 244 17.95 6.79 9.67
CA PHE A 244 18.47 7.49 10.83
C PHE A 244 18.67 6.54 12.03
N TYR A 245 17.64 5.80 12.44
CA TYR A 245 17.71 4.90 13.59
C TYR A 245 18.53 3.62 13.33
N THR A 246 18.63 3.20 12.07
CA THR A 246 19.57 2.15 11.68
C THR A 246 21.02 2.59 11.93
N ARG A 247 21.38 3.85 11.60
CA ARG A 247 22.74 4.39 11.81
C ARG A 247 23.02 4.84 13.25
N HIS A 248 22.01 5.33 13.97
CA HIS A 248 22.16 5.90 15.31
C HIS A 248 21.65 4.95 16.41
N ARG A 249 22.33 3.81 16.62
CA ARG A 249 21.94 2.82 17.65
C ARG A 249 21.77 3.43 19.05
N ARG A 250 22.58 4.43 19.39
CA ARG A 250 22.54 5.10 20.70
C ARG A 250 21.28 5.93 20.89
N LEU A 251 20.60 6.36 19.83
CA LEU A 251 19.40 7.20 19.92
C LEU A 251 18.11 6.36 19.95
N ARG A 252 18.15 5.06 19.63
CA ARG A 252 16.95 4.20 19.61
C ARG A 252 16.16 4.18 20.92
N HIS A 253 16.82 4.36 22.07
CA HIS A 253 16.15 4.42 23.37
C HIS A 253 15.20 5.63 23.51
N GLU A 254 15.39 6.67 22.69
CA GLU A 254 14.51 7.84 22.68
C GLU A 254 13.16 7.51 22.02
N LEU A 255 13.07 6.50 21.15
CA LEU A 255 11.80 6.01 20.58
C LEU A 255 10.85 5.50 21.65
N ALA A 256 11.38 5.10 22.80
CA ALA A 256 10.58 4.69 23.95
C ALA A 256 10.01 5.87 24.74
N LYS A 257 10.36 7.10 24.38
CA LYS A 257 10.00 8.31 25.10
C LYS A 257 9.35 9.35 24.18
N PRO A 258 8.64 10.36 24.71
CA PRO A 258 8.01 11.41 23.90
C PRO A 258 9.00 12.16 23.01
N GLU A 259 10.26 12.31 23.44
CA GLU A 259 11.32 12.98 22.68
C GLU A 259 11.62 12.26 21.35
N GLY A 260 11.39 10.95 21.27
CA GLY A 260 11.52 10.19 20.03
C GLY A 260 10.42 10.51 19.02
N LEU A 261 9.20 10.81 19.47
CA LEU A 261 8.16 11.29 18.57
C LEU A 261 8.52 12.66 17.99
N GLU A 262 9.08 13.57 18.80
CA GLU A 262 9.56 14.87 18.34
C GLU A 262 10.70 14.74 17.34
N ARG A 263 11.66 13.83 17.59
CA ARG A 263 12.74 13.54 16.66
C ARG A 263 12.22 13.01 15.33
N VAL A 264 11.29 12.06 15.37
CA VAL A 264 10.67 11.52 14.15
C VAL A 264 9.93 12.63 13.40
N LYS A 265 9.17 13.48 14.09
CA LYS A 265 8.51 14.65 13.46
C LYS A 265 9.51 15.55 12.73
N SER A 266 10.65 15.83 13.36
CA SER A 266 11.74 16.59 12.75
C SER A 266 12.31 15.89 11.49
N LEU A 267 12.60 14.58 11.57
CA LEU A 267 13.10 13.76 10.44
C LEU A 267 12.17 13.72 9.24
N MET A 268 10.87 13.93 9.44
CA MET A 268 9.90 14.00 8.35
C MET A 268 9.88 15.35 7.64
N GLN A 269 10.22 16.43 8.35
CA GLN A 269 10.21 17.79 7.84
C GLN A 269 11.55 18.18 7.21
N HIS A 270 12.66 17.71 7.79
CA HIS A 270 14.01 18.09 7.38
C HIS A 270 14.79 16.91 6.76
N PRO A 271 15.75 17.17 5.85
CA PRO A 271 16.69 16.16 5.41
C PRO A 271 17.52 15.66 6.59
N VAL A 272 17.91 14.38 6.55
CA VAL A 272 18.60 13.73 7.67
C VAL A 272 19.93 14.41 8.02
N GLN A 273 20.62 14.98 7.01
CA GLN A 273 21.89 15.70 7.18
C GLN A 273 21.75 16.96 8.06
N GLU A 274 20.63 17.68 7.94
CA GLU A 274 20.37 18.88 8.73
C GLU A 274 20.15 18.53 10.20
N ILE A 275 19.49 17.40 10.46
CA ILE A 275 19.24 16.92 11.83
C ILE A 275 20.51 16.34 12.45
N GLU A 276 21.32 15.64 11.66
CA GLU A 276 22.62 15.13 12.12
C GLU A 276 23.57 16.27 12.52
N ALA A 277 23.51 17.42 11.84
CA ALA A 277 24.29 18.61 12.19
C ALA A 277 23.88 19.24 13.53
N GLN A 278 22.65 19.00 13.99
CA GLN A 278 22.13 19.48 15.27
C GLN A 278 22.42 18.51 16.43
N LEU A 279 22.92 17.30 16.15
CA LEU A 279 23.24 16.33 17.21
C LEU A 279 24.52 16.75 17.95
N PRO A 280 24.61 16.47 19.28
CA PRO A 280 25.84 16.70 20.02
C PRO A 280 27.00 15.93 19.37
N PRO A 281 28.20 16.52 19.27
CA PRO A 281 29.33 15.85 18.66
C PRO A 281 29.60 14.52 19.38
N PRO A 282 29.98 13.46 18.63
CA PRO A 282 30.23 12.16 19.23
C PRO A 282 31.30 12.29 20.31
N LYS A 283 30.99 11.87 21.54
CA LYS A 283 31.94 11.90 22.66
C LYS A 283 33.26 11.26 22.20
N PRO A 284 34.41 11.96 22.31
CA PRO A 284 35.68 11.45 21.83
C PRO A 284 35.98 10.11 22.49
N ARG A 285 36.41 9.13 21.69
CA ARG A 285 36.86 7.82 22.19
C ARG A 285 38.04 8.09 23.11
N ARG A 286 37.85 7.93 24.44
CA ARG A 286 38.95 8.04 25.41
C ARG A 286 40.07 7.10 24.96
N PRO A 287 41.31 7.57 24.81
CA PRO A 287 42.41 6.70 24.42
C PRO A 287 42.52 5.56 25.42
N ARG A 288 42.56 4.34 24.90
CA ARG A 288 42.78 3.12 25.68
C ARG A 288 44.17 3.30 26.31
N ARG A 289 44.22 3.63 27.61
CA ARG A 289 45.48 3.60 28.36
C ARG A 289 45.96 2.15 28.34
N HIS A 290 46.94 1.86 27.48
CA HIS A 290 47.76 0.67 27.61
C HIS A 290 48.53 0.83 28.92
N ARG A 291 48.15 0.04 29.93
CA ARG A 291 48.93 -0.13 31.14
C ARG A 291 50.19 -0.89 30.70
N LYS A 292 51.34 -0.24 30.78
CA LYS A 292 52.65 -0.90 30.67
C LYS A 292 52.83 -1.86 31.83
#